data_AF-A0A1B9MTE2-F1
#
_entry.id   AF-A0A1B9MTE2-F1
#
_cell.length_a   1.000
_cell.length_b   1.000
_cell.length_c   1.000
_cell.angle_alpha   90.00
_cell.angle_beta   90.00
_cell.angle_gamma   90.00
#
_symmetry.space_group_name_H-M   'P 1'
#
loop_
_entity.id
_entity.type
_entity.pdbx_description
1 polymer ?
#
loop_
_entity_poly.entity_id
_entity_poly.type
_entity_poly.pdbx_seq_one_letter_code
_entity_poly.pdbx_strand_id
1 'polypeptide(L)' 'MNSSKKDIHNIHAWANLRETSIEIAEAIFELANYDETLAEQIWSEGNDEVLPLAFSKTKADKLFWGEQTIERKNI' A
#
# COMPACT_ATOMS: atom_id res chain seq x y z
N MET A 1 16.39 2.42 -19.21
CA MET A 1 15.46 1.29 -18.94
C MET A 1 15.80 0.71 -17.57
N ASN A 2 14.81 0.58 -16.65
CA ASN A 2 14.78 -0.28 -15.43
C ASN A 2 14.08 0.33 -14.19
N SER A 3 13.26 1.38 -14.30
CA SER A 3 12.57 1.93 -13.12
C SER A 3 11.66 0.90 -12.44
N SER A 4 10.89 0.12 -13.21
CA SER A 4 9.85 -0.78 -12.68
C SER A 4 10.30 -1.84 -11.68
N LYS A 5 11.57 -2.29 -11.71
CA LYS A 5 12.06 -3.30 -10.73
C LYS A 5 12.53 -2.67 -9.41
N LYS A 6 13.03 -1.44 -9.47
CA LYS A 6 13.53 -0.73 -8.29
C LYS A 6 12.37 -0.31 -7.40
N ASP A 7 11.30 0.18 -8.02
CA ASP A 7 10.09 0.62 -7.35
C ASP A 7 9.41 -0.54 -6.60
N ILE A 8 9.29 -1.71 -7.23
CA ILE A 8 8.69 -2.91 -6.59
C ILE A 8 9.48 -3.38 -5.37
N HIS A 9 10.81 -3.37 -5.43
CA HIS A 9 11.63 -3.74 -4.28
C HIS A 9 11.51 -2.73 -3.13
N ASN A 10 11.41 -1.43 -3.44
CA ASN A 10 11.18 -0.40 -2.44
C ASN A 10 9.82 -0.56 -1.77
N ILE A 11 8.76 -0.77 -2.56
CA ILE A 11 7.40 -0.97 -2.04
C ILE A 11 7.32 -2.22 -1.16
N HIS A 12 7.91 -3.34 -1.58
CA HIS A 12 7.90 -4.56 -0.79
C HIS A 12 8.69 -4.42 0.53
N ALA A 13 9.85 -3.75 0.50
CA ALA A 13 10.61 -3.47 1.71
C ALA A 13 9.84 -2.51 2.65
N TRP A 14 9.20 -1.48 2.10
CA TRP A 14 8.37 -0.53 2.83
C TRP A 14 7.17 -1.21 3.48
N ALA A 15 6.52 -2.11 2.73
CA ALA A 15 5.40 -2.92 3.20
C ALA A 15 5.81 -3.80 4.38
N ASN A 16 6.92 -4.54 4.22
CA ASN A 16 7.44 -5.42 5.26
C ASN A 16 7.90 -4.65 6.51
N LEU A 17 8.53 -3.48 6.34
CA LEU A 17 8.98 -2.63 7.45
C LEU A 17 7.81 -2.15 8.32
N ARG A 18 6.67 -1.86 7.70
CA ARG A 18 5.46 -1.36 8.36
C ARG A 18 4.45 -2.46 8.64
N GLU A 19 4.82 -3.73 8.45
CA GLU A 19 3.92 -4.90 8.57
C GLU A 19 2.59 -4.71 7.81
N THR A 20 2.64 -4.01 6.68
CA THR A 20 1.49 -3.73 5.81
C THR A 20 1.56 -4.59 4.56
N SER A 21 0.40 -4.88 3.97
CA SER A 21 0.29 -5.66 2.75
C SER A 21 0.94 -4.92 1.58
N ILE A 22 1.59 -5.66 0.69
CA ILE A 22 2.24 -5.09 -0.49
C ILE A 22 1.21 -4.37 -1.38
N GLU A 23 -0.02 -4.86 -1.45
CA GLU A 23 -1.09 -4.25 -2.25
C GLU A 23 -1.51 -2.88 -1.69
N ILE A 24 -1.51 -2.72 -0.36
CA ILE A 24 -1.74 -1.41 0.29
C ILE A 24 -0.56 -0.49 0.00
N ALA A 25 0.67 -0.97 0.17
CA ALA A 25 1.85 -0.19 -0.14
C ALA A 25 1.89 0.25 -1.62
N GLU A 26 1.58 -0.65 -2.57
CA GLU A 26 1.48 -0.31 -3.99
C GLU A 26 0.42 0.76 -4.24
N ALA A 27 -0.76 0.63 -3.65
CA ALA A 27 -1.83 1.62 -3.78
C ALA A 27 -1.42 2.99 -3.23
N ILE A 28 -0.76 3.02 -2.06
CA ILE A 28 -0.22 4.25 -1.46
C ILE A 28 0.79 4.89 -2.39
N PHE A 29 1.76 4.12 -2.90
CA PHE A 29 2.78 4.63 -3.80
C PHE A 29 2.16 5.10 -5.12
N GLU A 30 1.14 4.43 -5.67
CA GLU A 30 0.45 4.90 -6.87
C GLU A 30 -0.26 6.24 -6.64
N LEU A 31 -0.95 6.42 -5.51
CA LEU A 31 -1.57 7.70 -5.13
C LEU A 31 -0.52 8.80 -4.88
N ALA A 32 0.61 8.43 -4.29
CA ALA A 32 1.75 9.30 -4.03
C ALA A 32 2.63 9.55 -5.27
N ASN A 33 2.30 9.00 -6.44
CA ASN A 33 3.14 9.08 -7.63
C ASN A 33 4.58 8.57 -7.44
N TYR A 34 4.74 7.52 -6.63
CA TYR A 34 6.00 6.90 -6.21
C TYR A 34 6.91 7.82 -5.36
N ASP A 35 6.34 8.87 -4.77
CA ASP A 35 7.05 9.73 -3.81
C ASP A 35 6.94 9.14 -2.39
N GLU A 36 8.08 8.75 -1.81
CA GLU A 36 8.14 8.13 -0.48
C GLU A 36 7.60 9.05 0.63
N THR A 37 7.76 10.37 0.49
CA THR A 37 7.32 11.35 1.50
C THR A 37 5.80 11.47 1.50
N LEU A 38 5.21 11.56 0.31
CA LEU A 38 3.75 11.54 0.13
C LEU A 38 3.18 10.18 0.54
N ALA A 39 3.84 9.08 0.17
CA ALA A 39 3.43 7.75 0.55
C ALA A 39 3.36 7.59 2.07
N GLU A 40 4.39 8.05 2.79
CA GLU A 40 4.39 8.04 4.25
C GLU A 40 3.29 8.93 4.84
N GLN A 41 3.03 10.10 4.23
CA GLN A 41 1.95 10.97 4.66
C GLN A 41 0.57 10.32 4.48
N ILE A 42 0.29 9.74 3.31
CA ILE A 42 -0.96 9.01 3.02
C ILE A 42 -1.13 7.83 3.98
N TRP A 43 -0.03 7.10 4.25
CA TRP A 43 -0.02 5.99 5.19
C TRP A 43 -0.33 6.44 6.62
N SER A 44 0.32 7.51 7.08
CA SER A 44 0.14 8.04 8.42
C SER A 44 -1.21 8.73 8.62
N GLU A 45 -1.76 9.32 7.56
CA GLU A 45 -3.08 9.94 7.57
C GLU A 45 -4.20 8.89 7.55
N GLY A 46 -3.91 7.66 7.09
CA GLY A 46 -4.89 6.58 7.04
C GLY A 46 -5.89 6.79 5.91
N ASN A 47 -5.42 7.14 4.71
CA ASN A 47 -6.31 7.49 3.61
C ASN A 47 -7.12 6.28 3.11
N ASP A 48 -8.43 6.30 3.32
CA ASP A 48 -9.35 5.23 2.93
C ASP A 48 -9.41 5.00 1.41
N GLU A 49 -9.01 5.95 0.55
CA GLU A 49 -9.00 5.78 -0.91
C GLU A 49 -7.96 4.75 -1.37
N VAL A 50 -6.93 4.51 -0.55
CA VAL A 50 -5.94 3.44 -0.75
C VAL A 50 -6.60 2.07 -0.71
N LEU A 51 -7.55 1.87 0.21
CA LEU A 51 -8.16 0.59 0.49
C LEU A 51 -8.85 -0.03 -0.73
N PRO A 52 -9.82 0.63 -1.39
CA PRO A 52 -10.48 0.06 -2.56
C PRO A 52 -9.49 -0.18 -3.71
N LEU A 53 -8.43 0.63 -3.82
CA LEU A 53 -7.38 0.43 -4.82
C LEU A 53 -6.56 -0.84 -4.55
N ALA A 54 -6.14 -1.03 -3.30
CA ALA A 54 -5.41 -2.22 -2.86
C ALA A 54 -6.26 -3.49 -2.99
N PHE A 55 -7.53 -3.43 -2.57
CA PHE A 55 -8.49 -4.53 -2.73
C PHE A 55 -8.88 -4.81 -4.19
N SER A 56 -8.70 -3.85 -5.09
CA SER A 56 -8.87 -4.07 -6.54
C SER A 56 -7.68 -4.82 -7.14
N LYS A 57 -6.48 -4.66 -6.57
CA LYS A 57 -5.26 -5.36 -6.99
C LYS A 57 -5.18 -6.79 -6.46
N THR A 58 -5.77 -7.05 -5.31
CA THR A 58 -5.79 -8.39 -4.70
C THR A 58 -7.15 -9.06 -4.84
N LYS A 59 -7.16 -10.38 -4.61
CA LYS A 59 -8.40 -11.14 -4.37
C LYS A 59 -8.55 -11.53 -2.90
N ALA A 60 -7.62 -11.11 -2.04
CA ALA A 60 -7.69 -11.40 -0.63
C ALA A 60 -8.90 -10.70 0.02
N ASP A 61 -9.54 -11.39 0.94
CA ASP A 61 -10.64 -10.83 1.73
C ASP A 61 -10.15 -9.90 2.84
N LYS A 62 -8.85 -9.95 3.16
CA LYS A 62 -8.21 -9.15 4.20
C LYS A 62 -6.82 -8.68 3.76
N LEU A 63 -6.51 -7.45 4.13
CA LEU A 63 -5.21 -6.80 3.95
C LEU A 63 -4.73 -6.26 5.30
N PHE A 64 -3.42 -6.14 5.47
CA PHE A 64 -2.82 -5.60 6.68
C PHE A 64 -2.40 -4.17 6.43
N TRP A 65 -2.80 -3.24 7.28
CA TRP A 65 -2.31 -1.86 7.33
C TRP A 65 -1.52 -1.69 8.63
N GLY A 66 -0.29 -2.18 8.61
CA GLY A 66 0.52 -2.34 9.81
C GLY A 66 -0.18 -3.19 10.86
N GLU A 67 -0.42 -2.62 12.03
CA GLU A 67 -1.07 -3.35 13.11
C GLU A 67 -2.58 -3.55 12.89
N GLN A 68 -3.18 -2.85 11.92
CA GLN A 68 -4.60 -2.98 11.61
C GLN A 68 -4.85 -4.04 10.54
N THR A 69 -5.85 -4.89 10.75
CA THR A 69 -6.35 -5.79 9.70
C THR A 69 -7.59 -5.18 9.08
N ILE A 70 -7.55 -4.90 7.79
CA ILE A 70 -8.66 -4.36 7.01
C ILE A 70 -9.32 -5.51 6.25
N GLU A 71 -10.63 -5.59 6.30
CA GLU A 71 -11.41 -6.60 5.58
C GLU A 71 -12.20 -5.95 4.45
N ARG A 72 -12.28 -6.63 3.29
CA ARG A 72 -12.99 -6.15 2.10
C ARG A 72 -14.47 -5.83 2.34
N LYS A 73 -15.08 -6.45 3.36
CA LYS A 73 -16.47 -6.21 3.75
C LYS A 73 -16.72 -4.88 4.47
N ASN A 74 -15.66 -4.21 4.91
CA ASN A 74 -15.73 -3.00 5.75
C ASN A 74 -15.34 -1.72 4.98
N ILE A 75 -15.39 -1.77 3.66
CA ILE A 75 -15.09 -0.68 2.71
C ILE A 75 -16.29 -0.57 1.77
#